data_AF-A0A317D346-F1
#
_entry.id   AF-A0A317D346-F1
#
_cell.length_a   1.000
_cell.length_b   1.000
_cell.length_c   1.000
_cell.angle_alpha   90.00
_cell.angle_beta   90.00
_cell.angle_gamma   90.00
#
_symmetry.space_group_name_H-M   'P 1'
#
loop_
_entity.id
_entity.type
_entity.pdbx_description
1 polymer ?
#
loop_
_entity_poly.entity_id
_entity_poly.type
_entity_poly.pdbx_seq_one_letter_code
_entity_poly.pdbx_strand_id
1 'polypeptide(L)'
;MRVPPPNWQDCHVAEPTWTVVVPVKRLPAAKSRLRGALPGVPHEELALALAADTVRAVLACPAVAEVLVVTDDARAAAELAAAGARIVPDAPDGGLNGAFRRGAAAAGRHG
;
A
#
# COMPACT_ATOMS: atom_id res chain seq x y z
N MET A 1 -27.85 -6.70 1.49
CA MET A 1 -26.89 -5.59 1.60
C MET A 1 -27.66 -4.35 2.02
N ARG A 2 -27.42 -3.81 3.22
CA ARG A 2 -28.23 -2.73 3.81
C ARG A 2 -27.51 -1.40 3.55
N VAL A 3 -28.18 -0.43 2.93
CA VAL A 3 -27.61 0.90 2.66
C VAL A 3 -27.63 1.70 3.97
N PRO A 4 -26.54 2.39 4.35
CA PRO A 4 -26.52 3.20 5.57
C PRO A 4 -27.46 4.41 5.45
N PRO A 5 -28.02 4.91 6.58
CA PRO A 5 -28.95 6.04 6.57
C PRO A 5 -28.28 7.37 6.17
N PRO A 6 -29.07 8.38 5.74
CA PRO A 6 -28.56 9.63 5.16
C PRO A 6 -27.79 10.54 6.14
N ASN A 7 -27.77 10.20 7.43
CA ASN A 7 -27.04 10.91 8.47
C ASN A 7 -25.78 10.14 8.94
N TRP A 8 -25.27 9.21 8.12
CA TRP A 8 -24.01 8.52 8.39
C TRP A 8 -22.85 9.51 8.33
N GLN A 9 -22.62 10.17 9.46
CA GLN A 9 -21.34 10.81 9.75
C GLN A 9 -20.33 9.67 9.76
N ASP A 10 -19.28 9.77 8.94
CA ASP A 10 -18.08 8.97 9.15
C ASP A 10 -17.81 9.04 10.65
N CYS A 11 -17.92 7.89 11.32
CA CYS A 11 -17.74 7.84 12.75
C CYS A 11 -16.36 8.47 12.99
N HIS A 12 -16.33 9.62 13.66
CA HIS A 12 -15.09 10.26 14.04
C HIS A 12 -14.28 9.17 14.76
N VAL A 13 -13.23 8.68 14.10
CA VAL A 13 -12.37 7.67 14.72
C VAL A 13 -11.59 8.46 15.75
N ALA A 14 -11.95 8.26 17.03
CA ALA A 14 -11.44 9.09 18.12
C ALA A 14 -9.90 9.06 18.18
N GLU A 15 -9.29 7.95 17.72
CA GLU A 15 -7.86 7.79 17.52
C GLU A 15 -7.58 6.88 16.30
N PRO A 16 -6.48 7.10 15.55
CA PRO A 16 -6.10 6.22 14.46
C PRO A 16 -5.76 4.82 15.01
N THR A 17 -6.49 3.80 14.56
CA THR A 17 -6.39 2.41 15.10
C THR A 17 -5.99 1.38 14.06
N TRP A 18 -5.92 1.75 12.78
CA TRP A 18 -5.67 0.80 11.71
C TRP A 18 -4.22 0.84 11.22
N THR A 19 -3.60 -0.33 11.13
CA THR A 19 -2.39 -0.53 10.32
C THR A 19 -2.79 -1.10 8.96
N VAL A 20 -2.41 -0.45 7.87
CA VAL A 20 -2.71 -0.89 6.50
C VAL A 20 -1.48 -1.53 5.87
N VAL A 21 -1.64 -2.72 5.30
CA VAL A 21 -0.59 -3.44 4.58
C VAL A 21 -0.79 -3.29 3.08
N VAL A 22 0.22 -2.78 2.37
CA VAL A 22 0.23 -2.57 0.92
C VAL A 22 1.35 -3.39 0.27
N PRO A 23 1.05 -4.55 -0.33
CA PRO A 23 2.03 -5.30 -1.09
C PRO A 23 2.38 -4.60 -2.41
N VAL A 24 3.66 -4.37 -2.66
CA VAL A 24 4.16 -3.79 -3.91
C VAL A 24 5.18 -4.75 -4.51
N LYS A 25 4.78 -5.39 -5.61
CA LYS A 25 5.68 -6.22 -6.42
C LYS A 25 6.77 -5.37 -7.07
N ARG A 26 7.88 -6.01 -7.45
CA ARG A 26 8.87 -5.42 -8.36
C ARG A 26 8.21 -4.77 -9.56
N LEU A 27 8.59 -3.53 -9.81
CA LEU A 27 7.93 -2.64 -10.77
C LEU A 27 7.80 -3.26 -12.18
N PRO A 28 8.80 -4.00 -12.72
CA PRO A 28 8.67 -4.62 -14.04
C PRO A 28 7.58 -5.70 -14.13
N ALA A 29 7.25 -6.35 -13.02
CA ALA A 29 6.25 -7.42 -12.97
C ALA A 29 4.88 -6.96 -12.43
N ALA A 30 4.81 -5.74 -11.89
CA ALA A 30 3.59 -5.16 -11.34
C ALA A 30 2.60 -4.79 -12.45
N LYS A 31 1.30 -4.86 -12.17
CA LYS A 31 0.24 -4.32 -13.05
C LYS A 31 0.40 -4.69 -14.54
N SER A 32 0.83 -5.91 -14.85
CA SER A 32 1.16 -6.34 -16.23
C SER A 32 0.04 -6.10 -17.26
N ARG A 33 -1.22 -6.12 -16.83
CA ARG A 33 -2.41 -5.77 -17.65
C ARG A 33 -2.42 -4.31 -18.15
N LEU A 34 -1.62 -3.42 -17.55
CA LEU A 34 -1.49 -2.01 -17.92
C LEU A 34 -0.23 -1.73 -18.74
N ARG A 35 0.53 -2.77 -19.11
CA ARG A 35 1.73 -2.59 -19.93
C ARG A 35 1.34 -2.01 -21.30
N GLY A 36 1.96 -0.87 -21.65
CA GLY A 36 1.66 -0.14 -22.89
C GLY A 36 0.35 0.64 -22.87
N ALA A 37 -0.34 0.75 -21.73
CA ALA A 37 -1.60 1.48 -21.64
C ALA A 37 -1.46 3.00 -21.85
N LEU A 38 -0.26 3.56 -21.58
CA LEU A 38 0.05 4.97 -21.79
C LEU A 38 1.20 5.10 -22.80
N PRO A 39 0.94 5.66 -24.00
CA PRO A 39 1.98 5.92 -24.98
C PRO A 39 3.08 6.82 -24.42
N GLY A 40 4.34 6.43 -24.61
CA GLY A 40 5.51 7.23 -24.19
C GLY A 40 5.85 7.18 -22.70
N VAL A 41 5.06 6.48 -21.87
CA VAL A 41 5.32 6.34 -20.43
C VAL A 41 5.90 4.95 -20.14
N PRO A 42 7.10 4.85 -19.52
CA PRO A 42 7.63 3.58 -19.04
C PRO A 42 6.66 2.87 -18.09
N HIS A 43 6.52 1.56 -18.26
CA HIS A 43 5.57 0.75 -17.49
C HIS A 43 5.84 0.82 -15.98
N GLU A 44 7.12 0.81 -15.60
CA GLU A 44 7.58 0.87 -14.22
C GLU A 44 7.23 2.22 -13.56
N GLU A 45 7.22 3.31 -14.34
CA GLU A 45 6.81 4.63 -13.86
C GLU A 45 5.31 4.67 -13.57
N LEU A 46 4.49 4.11 -14.47
CA LEU A 46 3.05 3.99 -14.23
C LEU A 46 2.76 3.10 -13.00
N ALA A 47 3.46 1.97 -12.88
CA ALA A 47 3.31 1.07 -11.74
C ALA A 47 3.68 1.76 -10.42
N LEU A 48 4.78 2.53 -10.41
CA LEU A 48 5.23 3.28 -9.25
C LEU A 48 4.26 4.40 -8.88
N ALA A 49 3.81 5.19 -9.87
CA ALA A 49 2.85 6.27 -9.65
C ALA A 49 1.56 5.75 -9.00
N LEU A 50 1.00 4.64 -9.51
CA LEU A 50 -0.18 4.02 -8.92
C LEU A 50 0.06 3.54 -7.48
N ALA A 51 1.25 3.01 -7.18
CA ALA A 51 1.58 2.60 -5.82
C ALA A 51 1.72 3.81 -4.88
N ALA A 52 2.39 4.87 -5.32
CA ALA A 52 2.57 6.10 -4.56
C ALA A 52 1.23 6.79 -4.28
N ASP A 53 0.36 6.90 -5.29
CA ASP A 53 -0.97 7.51 -5.12
C ASP A 53 -1.84 6.70 -4.17
N THR A 54 -1.76 5.37 -4.23
CA THR A 54 -2.44 4.49 -3.27
C THR A 54 -1.94 4.73 -1.85
N VAL A 55 -0.62 4.76 -1.64
CA VAL A 55 -0.03 4.97 -0.32
C VAL A 55 -0.36 6.37 0.23
N ARG A 56 -0.28 7.41 -0.59
CA ARG A 56 -0.68 8.78 -0.19
C ARG A 56 -2.15 8.85 0.20
N ALA A 57 -3.04 8.21 -0.56
CA ALA A 57 -4.46 8.17 -0.24
C ALA A 57 -4.72 7.45 1.10
N VAL A 58 -4.00 6.36 1.37
CA VAL A 58 -4.10 5.64 2.64
C VAL A 58 -3.56 6.48 3.81
N LEU A 59 -2.41 7.14 3.64
CA LEU A 59 -1.82 8.01 4.65
C LEU A 59 -2.69 9.24 4.98
N ALA A 60 -3.47 9.72 4.01
CA ALA A 60 -4.42 10.81 4.25
C ALA A 60 -5.68 10.38 5.01
N CYS A 61 -5.87 9.08 5.27
CA CYS A 61 -7.04 8.56 5.97
C CYS A 61 -6.89 8.74 7.50
N PRO A 62 -7.76 9.51 8.18
CA PRO A 62 -7.64 9.78 9.62
C PRO A 62 -7.68 8.54 10.52
N ALA A 63 -8.25 7.43 10.03
CA ALA A 63 -8.37 6.18 10.78
C ALA A 63 -7.06 5.36 10.79
N VAL A 64 -6.11 5.69 9.90
CA VAL A 64 -4.88 4.91 9.68
C VAL A 64 -3.77 5.43 10.57
N ALA A 65 -3.23 4.56 11.42
CA ALA A 65 -2.10 4.83 12.30
C ALA A 65 -0.75 4.58 11.62
N GLU A 66 -0.68 3.55 10.78
CA GLU A 66 0.56 3.12 10.14
C GLU A 66 0.27 2.52 8.75
N VAL A 67 1.16 2.77 7.79
CA VAL A 67 1.15 2.11 6.47
C VAL A 67 2.42 1.28 6.34
N LEU A 68 2.24 -0.03 6.16
CA LEU A 68 3.30 -0.99 5.90
C LEU A 68 3.33 -1.32 4.43
N VAL A 69 4.39 -0.94 3.73
CA VAL A 69 4.63 -1.36 2.34
C VAL A 69 5.51 -2.60 2.35
N VAL A 70 5.02 -3.70 1.79
CA VAL A 70 5.78 -4.95 1.67
C VAL A 70 6.36 -5.02 0.27
N THR A 71 7.67 -4.88 0.13
CA THR A 71 8.35 -4.86 -1.17
C THR A 71 9.82 -5.27 -1.08
N ASP A 72 10.35 -5.79 -2.18
CA ASP A 72 11.79 -6.01 -2.40
C ASP A 72 12.34 -5.15 -3.56
N ASP A 73 11.52 -4.24 -4.09
CA ASP A 73 11.93 -3.28 -5.12
C ASP A 73 12.56 -2.04 -4.47
N ALA A 74 13.86 -1.84 -4.69
CA ALA A 74 14.58 -0.74 -4.06
C ALA A 74 14.05 0.65 -4.44
N ARG A 75 13.56 0.82 -5.68
CA ARG A 75 13.02 2.10 -6.16
C ARG A 75 11.66 2.37 -5.52
N ALA A 76 10.78 1.36 -5.48
CA ALA A 76 9.50 1.50 -4.79
C ALA A 76 9.69 1.71 -3.28
N ALA A 77 10.63 0.99 -2.66
CA ALA A 77 10.96 1.16 -1.24
C ALA A 77 11.39 2.59 -0.93
N ALA A 78 12.31 3.17 -1.72
CA ALA A 78 12.78 4.54 -1.52
C ALA A 78 11.65 5.57 -1.67
N GLU A 79 10.87 5.49 -2.76
CA GLU A 79 9.78 6.43 -3.04
C GLU A 79 8.69 6.38 -1.96
N LEU A 80 8.27 5.17 -1.57
CA LEU A 80 7.16 4.99 -0.63
C LEU A 80 7.59 5.24 0.82
N ALA A 81 8.85 5.01 1.16
CA ALA A 81 9.42 5.46 2.43
C ALA A 81 9.42 6.99 2.52
N ALA A 82 9.85 7.67 1.46
CA ALA A 82 9.82 9.13 1.39
C ALA A 82 8.39 9.70 1.49
N ALA A 83 7.38 8.95 1.04
CA ALA A 83 5.98 9.30 1.21
C ALA A 83 5.45 9.12 2.65
N GLY A 84 6.19 8.44 3.54
CA GLY A 84 5.82 8.22 4.94
C GLY A 84 5.40 6.79 5.29
N ALA A 85 5.51 5.84 4.36
CA ALA A 85 5.25 4.43 4.66
C ALA A 85 6.47 3.75 5.30
N ARG A 86 6.22 2.77 6.17
CA ARG A 86 7.26 1.89 6.69
C ARG A 86 7.46 0.71 5.74
N ILE A 87 8.70 0.46 5.35
CA ILE A 87 9.05 -0.62 4.43
C ILE A 87 9.30 -1.93 5.18
N VAL A 88 8.67 -3.01 4.71
CA VAL A 88 8.87 -4.38 5.16
C VAL A 88 9.44 -5.18 3.98
N PRO A 89 10.63 -5.79 4.13
CA PRO A 89 11.21 -6.60 3.05
C PRO A 89 10.32 -7.77 2.63
N ASP A 90 10.14 -7.96 1.32
CA ASP A 90 9.36 -9.07 0.75
C ASP A 90 10.19 -10.33 0.48
N ALA A 91 10.97 -10.78 1.48
CA ALA A 91 11.89 -11.91 1.34
C ALA A 91 11.64 -13.02 2.40
N PRO A 92 11.67 -14.31 2.00
CA PRO A 92 11.67 -14.82 0.61
C PRO A 92 10.33 -14.56 -0.11
N ASP A 93 10.32 -14.46 -1.44
CA ASP A 93 9.07 -14.25 -2.21
C ASP A 93 8.08 -15.39 -1.93
N GLY A 94 6.91 -15.02 -1.39
CA GLY A 94 5.84 -15.95 -1.00
C GLY A 94 4.54 -15.68 -1.76
N GLY A 95 4.64 -14.92 -2.86
CA GLY A 95 3.50 -14.36 -3.58
C GLY A 95 2.68 -13.38 -2.74
N LEU A 96 1.53 -12.99 -3.28
CA LEU A 96 0.66 -11.97 -2.69
C LEU A 96 0.23 -12.29 -1.25
N ASN A 97 -0.21 -13.54 -1.01
CA ASN A 97 -0.62 -13.97 0.33
C ASN A 97 0.58 -14.06 1.29
N GLY A 98 1.79 -14.31 0.79
CA GLY A 98 3.02 -14.26 1.59
C GLY A 98 3.35 -12.84 2.04
N ALA A 99 3.26 -11.88 1.12
CA ALA A 99 3.45 -10.46 1.43
C ALA A 99 2.45 -9.95 2.47
N PHE A 100 1.15 -10.29 2.34
CA PHE A 100 0.16 -9.92 3.35
C PHE A 100 0.46 -10.51 4.73
N ARG A 101 0.83 -11.79 4.81
CA ARG A 101 1.22 -12.43 6.09
C ARG A 101 2.44 -11.75 6.72
N ARG A 102 3.44 -11.38 5.92
CA ARG A 102 4.61 -10.63 6.39
C ARG A 102 4.22 -9.27 6.96
N GLY A 103 3.41 -8.50 6.23
CA GLY A 103 2.94 -7.20 6.70
C GLY A 103 2.13 -7.31 7.99
N ALA A 104 1.20 -8.26 8.07
CA ALA A 104 0.41 -8.50 9.29
C ALA A 104 1.29 -8.87 10.49
N ALA A 105 2.29 -9.74 10.30
CA ALA A 105 3.24 -10.08 11.35
C ALA A 105 4.11 -8.89 11.79
N ALA A 106 4.36 -7.93 10.89
CA ALA A 106 5.12 -6.72 11.19
C ALA A 106 4.30 -5.64 11.93
N ALA A 107 2.98 -5.62 11.73
CA ALA A 107 2.06 -4.73 12.43
C ALA A 107 1.94 -5.11 13.93
N GLY A 108 1.87 -6.41 14.24
CA GLY A 108 1.73 -6.90 15.63
C GLY A 108 2.94 -6.74 16.54
N ARG A 109 4.02 -6.05 16.11
CA ARG A 109 5.25 -5.84 16.89
C ARG A 109 5.30 -4.48 17.62
N HIS A 110 4.24 -3.67 17.54
CA HIS A 110 4.13 -2.36 18.19
C HIS A 110 3.14 -2.34 19.36
N GLY A 111 3.01 -3.47 20.08
CA GLY A 111 2.28 -3.57 21.34
C GLY A 111 3.21 -3.49 22.55
#